data_AF-A0A330L4J0-F1
#
_entry.id   AF-A0A330L4J0-F1
#
_cell.length_a   1.000
_cell.length_b   1.000
_cell.length_c   1.000
_cell.angle_alpha   90.00
_cell.angle_beta   90.00
_cell.angle_gamma   90.00
#
_symmetry.space_group_name_H-M   'P 1'
#
loop_
_entity.id
_entity.type
_entity.pdbx_description
1 polymer ?
#
loop_
_entity_poly.entity_id
_entity_poly.type
_entity_poly.pdbx_seq_one_letter_code
_entity_poly.pdbx_strand_id
1 'polypeptide(L)' 'MTTWHESEPMEEVFWFSKNIAFHPTVKLGRTVLVHISSRNKHDELLKAYADA' A
#
# COMPACT_ATOMS: atom_id res chain seq x y z
N MET A 1 -2.61 -3.07 14.86
CA MET A 1 -1.33 -3.68 14.48
C MET A 1 -0.72 -2.84 13.38
N THR A 2 0.57 -2.56 13.45
CA THR A 2 1.30 -1.81 12.42
C THR A 2 2.45 -2.68 11.94
N THR A 3 2.60 -2.86 10.64
CA THR A 3 3.73 -3.54 10.01
C THR A 3 4.58 -2.52 9.26
N TRP A 4 5.88 -2.79 9.13
CA TRP A 4 6.85 -1.91 8.47
C TRP A 4 7.57 -2.71 7.39
N HIS A 5 7.63 -2.17 6.18
CA HIS A 5 8.17 -2.83 4.98
C HIS A 5 9.26 -1.96 4.32
N GLU A 6 10.17 -1.40 5.11
CA GLU A 6 11.16 -0.41 4.66
C GLU A 6 12.15 -0.96 3.60
N SER A 7 12.51 -2.24 3.70
CA SER A 7 13.46 -2.88 2.80
C SER A 7 12.82 -3.66 1.65
N GLU A 8 11.49 -3.59 1.52
CA GLU A 8 10.76 -4.33 0.50
C GLU A 8 10.49 -3.47 -0.75
N PRO A 9 10.47 -4.08 -1.95
CA PRO A 9 10.04 -3.39 -3.15
C PRO A 9 8.59 -2.88 -3.03
N MET A 10 8.31 -1.71 -3.60
CA MET A 10 6.97 -1.10 -3.55
C MET A 10 5.87 -2.03 -4.10
N GLU A 11 6.17 -2.81 -5.14
CA GLU A 11 5.26 -3.79 -5.74
C GLU A 11 4.82 -4.85 -4.74
N GLU A 12 5.77 -5.44 -4.00
CA GLU A 12 5.49 -6.43 -2.95
C GLU A 12 4.65 -5.84 -1.82
N VAL A 13 4.97 -4.61 -1.39
CA VAL A 13 4.20 -3.91 -0.34
C VAL A 13 2.77 -3.64 -0.80
N PHE A 14 2.58 -3.25 -2.06
CA PHE A 14 1.26 -3.04 -2.64
C PHE A 14 0.48 -4.35 -2.76
N TRP A 15 1.10 -5.42 -3.26
CA TRP A 15 0.51 -6.75 -3.32
C TRP A 15 0.10 -7.24 -1.92
N PHE A 16 0.97 -7.10 -0.92
CA PHE A 16 0.68 -7.44 0.48
C PHE A 16 -0.58 -6.73 0.96
N SER A 17 -0.61 -5.40 0.79
CA SER A 17 -1.70 -4.57 1.29
C SER A 17 -3.06 -4.86 0.63
N LYS A 18 -3.04 -5.38 -0.60
CA LYS A 18 -4.23 -5.74 -1.40
C LYS A 18 -4.73 -7.15 -1.09
N ASN A 19 -3.82 -8.10 -0.89
CA ASN A 19 -4.16 -9.52 -0.91
C ASN A 19 -4.13 -10.18 0.47
N ILE A 20 -3.19 -9.80 1.33
CA ILE A 20 -2.94 -10.54 2.59
C ILE A 20 -2.88 -9.66 3.85
N ALA A 21 -2.96 -8.34 3.72
CA ALA A 21 -3.14 -7.46 4.87
C ALA A 21 -4.45 -7.76 5.58
N PHE A 22 -4.37 -8.07 6.86
CA PHE A 22 -5.49 -8.58 7.65
C PHE A 22 -5.42 -8.09 9.09
N HIS A 23 -6.58 -7.92 9.71
CA HIS A 23 -6.71 -7.66 11.14
C HIS A 23 -7.65 -8.72 11.77
N PRO A 24 -7.27 -9.37 12.89
CA PRO A 24 -7.98 -10.53 13.43
C PRO A 24 -9.43 -10.23 13.86
N THR A 25 -9.74 -8.97 14.15
CA THR A 25 -11.05 -8.56 14.68
C THR A 25 -11.76 -7.48 13.88
N VAL A 26 -11.10 -6.88 12.86
CA VAL A 26 -11.64 -5.72 12.14
C VAL A 26 -11.50 -5.93 10.64
N LYS A 27 -12.57 -5.68 9.88
CA LYS A 27 -12.50 -5.76 8.42
C LYS A 27 -11.82 -4.51 7.86
N LEU A 28 -10.77 -4.71 7.07
CA LEU A 28 -10.14 -3.65 6.30
C LEU A 28 -10.96 -3.42 5.02
N GLY A 29 -11.66 -2.29 4.93
CA GLY A 29 -12.56 -1.98 3.80
C GLY A 29 -12.03 -0.90 2.84
N ARG A 30 -10.95 -0.21 3.21
CA ARG A 30 -10.37 0.87 2.42
C ARG A 30 -8.87 0.93 2.63
N THR A 31 -8.13 1.00 1.54
CA THR A 31 -6.69 1.27 1.53
C THR A 31 -6.46 2.76 1.22
N VAL A 32 -5.53 3.38 1.94
CA VAL A 32 -5.13 4.79 1.73
C VAL A 32 -3.64 4.80 1.46
N LEU A 33 -3.24 5.33 0.31
CA LEU A 33 -1.84 5.54 -0.05
C LEU A 33 -1.43 6.96 0.32
N VAL A 34 -0.33 7.11 1.05
CA VAL A 34 0.22 8.41 1.45
C VAL A 34 1.65 8.52 0.95
N HIS A 35 1.92 9.55 0.13
CA HIS A 35 3.25 9.84 -0.37
C HIS A 35 3.60 11.29 -0.07
N ILE A 36 4.67 11.51 0.71
CA ILE A 36 5.14 12.84 1.09
C ILE A 36 6.36 13.17 0.22
N SER A 37 6.18 14.08 -0.72
CA SER A 37 7.20 14.47 -1.69
C SER A 37 6.90 15.86 -2.25
N SER A 38 7.93 16.56 -2.71
CA SER A 38 7.78 17.82 -3.45
C SER A 38 7.23 17.62 -4.87
N ARG A 39 7.22 16.38 -5.37
CA ARG A 39 6.70 16.02 -6.70
C ARG A 39 5.39 15.26 -6.56
N ASN A 40 4.38 15.67 -7.33
CA ASN A 40 3.14 14.93 -7.43
C ASN A 40 3.37 13.62 -8.21
N LYS A 41 3.07 12.48 -7.56
CA LYS A 41 3.14 11.11 -8.12
C LYS A 41 1.81 10.37 -8.01
N HIS A 42 0.69 11.08 -7.82
CA HIS A 42 -0.62 10.50 -7.58
C HIS A 42 -0.99 9.39 -8.57
N ASP A 43 -0.95 9.68 -9.87
CA ASP A 43 -1.40 8.73 -10.91
C ASP A 43 -0.43 7.57 -11.09
N GLU A 44 0.88 7.82 -10.96
CA GLU A 44 1.93 6.79 -11.00
C GLU A 44 1.72 5.76 -9.88
N LEU A 45 1.48 6.22 -8.66
CA LEU A 45 1.31 5.35 -7.49
C LEU A 45 -0.02 4.61 -7.51
N LEU A 46 -1.11 5.25 -7.93
CA LEU A 46 -2.39 4.56 -8.09
C LEU A 46 -2.33 3.49 -9.16
N LYS A 47 -1.63 3.75 -10.27
CA LYS A 47 -1.41 2.74 -11.31
C LYS A 47 -0.58 1.57 -10.78
N ALA A 48 0.55 1.85 -10.14
CA ALA A 48 1.39 0.80 -9.54
C ALA A 48 0.63 -0.04 -8.51
N TYR A 49 -0.26 0.57 -7.72
CA TYR A 49 -1.12 -0.16 -6.78
C TYR A 49 -2.19 -1.01 -7.46
N ALA A 50 -2.73 -0.54 -8.58
CA ALA A 50 -3.71 -1.31 -9.36
C ALA A 50 -3.07 -2.52 -10.04
N ASP A 51 -1.84 -2.35 -10.55
CA ASP A 51 -1.07 -3.35 -11.31
C ASP A 51 -0.42 -4.42 -10.42
N ALA A 52 -0.18 -4.13 -9.14
CA ALA A 52 0.27 -5.10 -8.12
C ALA A 52 -0.83 -6.10 -7.72
#